data_AF-A0A952TRJ7-F1
#
_entry.id   AF-A0A952TRJ7-F1
#
_cell.length_a   1.000
_cell.length_b   1.000
_cell.length_c   1.000
_cell.angle_alpha   90.00
_cell.angle_beta   90.00
_cell.angle_gamma   90.00
#
_symmetry.space_group_name_H-M   'P 1'
#
loop_
_entity.id
_entity.type
_entity.pdbx_description
1 polymer ?
#
loop_
_entity_poly.entity_id
_entity_poly.type
_entity_poly.pdbx_seq_one_letter_code
_entity_poly.pdbx_strand_id
1 'polypeptide(L)'
;MWFQRVEWKVFPSFILLLFLSACGAPKAADNPGEPQDQNSETQYCNQIKTYSASSAATITGRGIYYYRAVSPGNGLSGSVTADNIPYAEIRVTSSSGSTVQCGTTLADGTFSLRVPAAGSYTVTIYSRSETPQVKATINADYYENKPHSISKTATVGAGATSNIGDISAFARTSQSAKIEGGAFNILAQIYKANVFLRAQLNNNNFVAPKVKVYWRMGFNPYTYFGYSALLSFYRPGTSELFILGGSQGYVHNVDTDHFDNSVVLHEYGHFLEDVYSVSDSPGGSHDGKSIIDPRLAWSEGWANFFQAAVLRSGDPSWRNYVDTIGHQYDSVDNKGTGYSRANISLTEGGAGATYDAVSEDGEGTFREMSISRYLFKTVHTAGVRFENLWYAFSTATDVSTTSGFASPSVAFRNIGLFNLYLQHWITKLQPEKQADWELYLGYEKQNADPRNYAAPLSVASSCADKQMSPVIDNAYNESNLLRSNHFYRFDHDGGSKKIRMIYTGGSNTSSSKRDLDLHLYKEDYVYQESSDSSNGTMVRSSAAAYPADQGDEEVNLAGLPAGRYLLNVKAKTYGLTTSQLSGTLSYHLKLITGTESYLCPSH
;
A
#
# COMPACT_ATOMS: atom_id res chain seq x y z
N MET A 1 18.81 55.75 -33.65
CA MET A 1 17.56 54.98 -33.46
C MET A 1 17.93 53.72 -32.69
N TRP A 2 17.56 53.67 -31.41
CA TRP A 2 17.95 52.62 -30.46
C TRP A 2 17.12 51.36 -30.69
N PHE A 3 17.75 50.20 -30.84
CA PHE A 3 17.10 48.90 -30.72
C PHE A 3 17.39 48.34 -29.33
N GLN A 4 16.38 48.34 -28.47
CA GLN A 4 16.43 47.68 -27.15
C GLN A 4 16.29 46.16 -27.32
N ARG A 5 17.24 45.43 -26.72
CA ARG A 5 17.16 43.99 -26.49
C ARG A 5 16.05 43.70 -25.49
N VAL A 6 15.11 42.84 -25.85
CA VAL A 6 14.15 42.25 -24.92
C VAL A 6 14.76 40.96 -24.39
N GLU A 7 15.23 40.98 -23.15
CA GLU A 7 15.62 39.79 -22.40
C GLU A 7 14.36 39.05 -21.93
N TRP A 8 14.13 37.85 -22.47
CA TRP A 8 13.14 36.93 -21.94
C TRP A 8 13.73 36.23 -20.71
N LYS A 9 13.40 36.74 -19.52
CA LYS A 9 13.58 36.00 -18.27
C LYS A 9 12.53 34.88 -18.22
N VAL A 10 12.90 33.70 -18.68
CA VAL A 10 12.14 32.47 -18.42
C VAL A 10 12.34 32.13 -16.94
N PHE A 11 11.32 32.39 -16.12
CA PHE A 11 11.20 31.78 -14.80
C PHE A 11 10.70 30.35 -14.99
N PRO A 12 11.46 29.30 -14.63
CA PRO A 12 10.89 27.97 -14.52
C PRO A 12 10.12 27.94 -13.19
N SER A 13 8.80 28.14 -13.25
CA SER A 13 7.93 27.64 -12.19
C SER A 13 7.91 26.12 -12.30
N PHE A 14 8.82 25.45 -11.60
CA PHE A 14 8.75 24.01 -11.37
C PHE A 14 7.54 23.76 -10.45
N ILE A 15 6.39 23.48 -11.06
CA ILE A 15 5.29 22.81 -10.38
C ILE A 15 5.75 21.36 -10.20
N LEU A 16 6.24 21.07 -8.99
CA LEU A 16 6.56 19.72 -8.52
C LEU A 16 5.24 18.95 -8.33
N LEU A 17 4.70 18.42 -9.43
CA LEU A 17 3.65 17.40 -9.42
C LEU A 17 4.27 16.11 -8.88
N LEU A 18 4.20 15.93 -7.57
CA LEU A 18 4.45 14.66 -6.89
C LEU A 18 3.30 13.72 -7.25
N PHE A 19 3.43 13.01 -8.36
CA PHE A 19 2.70 11.76 -8.53
C PHE A 19 3.40 10.74 -7.62
N LEU A 20 2.81 10.39 -6.49
CA LEU A 20 2.96 9.02 -6.01
C LEU A 20 2.22 8.20 -7.07
N SER A 21 2.96 7.38 -7.80
CA SER A 21 2.40 6.65 -8.94
C SER A 21 1.25 5.77 -8.44
N ALA A 22 0.08 5.92 -9.07
CA ALA A 22 -1.17 5.27 -8.70
C ALA A 22 -1.03 3.79 -8.32
N CYS A 23 -1.26 3.40 -7.07
CA CYS A 23 -1.30 2.00 -6.62
C CYS A 23 -2.51 1.20 -7.17
N GLY A 24 -3.24 1.74 -8.15
CA GLY A 24 -4.37 1.09 -8.80
C GLY A 24 -3.97 0.02 -9.81
N ALA A 25 -3.67 -1.19 -9.34
CA ALA A 25 -3.66 -2.38 -10.20
C ALA A 25 -5.11 -2.80 -10.55
N PRO A 26 -5.37 -3.40 -11.73
CA PRO A 26 -6.64 -4.08 -11.97
C PRO A 26 -6.81 -5.23 -10.96
N LYS A 27 -7.97 -5.32 -10.30
CA LYS A 27 -8.26 -6.49 -9.45
C LYS A 27 -8.30 -7.73 -10.34
N ALA A 28 -7.95 -8.89 -9.80
CA ALA A 28 -8.00 -10.15 -10.56
C ALA A 28 -9.39 -10.42 -11.19
N ALA A 29 -10.46 -9.92 -10.55
CA ALA A 29 -11.83 -10.03 -11.05
C ALA A 29 -12.18 -9.05 -12.19
N ASP A 30 -11.42 -7.96 -12.36
CA ASP A 30 -11.73 -6.89 -13.32
C ASP A 30 -11.26 -7.22 -14.75
N ASN A 31 -10.49 -8.30 -14.93
CA ASN A 31 -9.94 -8.72 -16.23
C ASN A 31 -10.17 -10.23 -16.49
N PRO A 32 -11.40 -10.66 -16.83
CA PRO A 32 -11.71 -12.05 -17.18
C PRO A 32 -11.08 -12.53 -18.51
N GLY A 33 -10.33 -11.67 -19.21
CA GLY A 33 -9.68 -11.94 -20.50
C GLY A 33 -8.16 -12.11 -20.44
N GLU A 34 -7.53 -12.17 -19.26
CA GLU A 34 -6.09 -12.47 -19.17
C GLU A 34 -5.79 -13.89 -19.67
N PRO A 35 -4.76 -14.10 -20.51
CA PRO A 35 -4.29 -15.44 -20.81
C PRO A 35 -3.80 -16.09 -19.51
N GLN A 36 -4.39 -17.24 -19.14
CA GLN A 36 -3.91 -18.11 -18.07
C GLN A 36 -2.57 -18.82 -18.41
N ASP A 37 -1.70 -18.15 -19.17
CA ASP A 37 -0.49 -18.74 -19.76
C ASP A 37 0.75 -18.53 -18.86
N GLN A 38 0.56 -18.35 -17.56
CA GLN A 38 1.66 -18.43 -16.61
C GLN A 38 2.15 -19.88 -16.50
N ASN A 39 3.43 -20.09 -16.77
CA ASN A 39 4.06 -21.36 -16.44
C ASN A 39 4.01 -21.59 -14.92
N SER A 40 3.91 -22.84 -14.49
CA SER A 40 4.10 -23.14 -13.06
C SER A 40 5.54 -22.84 -12.65
N GLU A 41 5.72 -22.27 -11.46
CA GLU A 41 7.06 -22.12 -10.89
C GLU A 41 7.74 -23.49 -10.79
N THR A 42 9.04 -23.52 -11.10
CA THR A 42 9.83 -24.75 -10.92
C THR A 42 9.73 -25.23 -9.47
N GLN A 43 9.58 -26.55 -9.26
CA GLN A 43 9.47 -27.12 -7.91
C GLN A 43 10.64 -26.67 -7.02
N TYR A 44 10.35 -26.20 -5.81
CA TYR A 44 11.36 -25.80 -4.82
C TYR A 44 12.26 -26.99 -4.43
N CYS A 45 13.59 -26.79 -4.45
CA CYS A 45 14.56 -27.82 -4.07
C CYS A 45 14.67 -27.90 -2.54
N ASN A 46 13.90 -28.78 -1.91
CA ASN A 46 13.95 -29.03 -0.46
C ASN A 46 14.53 -30.40 -0.09
N GLN A 47 14.84 -31.26 -1.08
CA GLN A 47 15.33 -32.61 -0.82
C GLN A 47 16.83 -32.59 -0.50
N ILE A 48 17.16 -32.51 0.80
CA ILE A 48 18.53 -32.65 1.28
C ILE A 48 18.95 -34.12 1.17
N LYS A 49 19.96 -34.41 0.34
CA LYS A 49 20.49 -35.76 0.12
C LYS A 49 21.64 -36.05 1.08
N THR A 50 21.65 -37.26 1.64
CA THR A 50 22.74 -37.77 2.47
C THR A 50 23.68 -38.66 1.67
N TYR A 51 24.98 -38.55 1.93
CA TYR A 51 26.03 -39.31 1.24
C TYR A 51 26.94 -40.01 2.24
N SER A 52 27.50 -41.16 1.85
CA SER A 52 28.48 -41.89 2.65
C SER A 52 29.70 -41.02 2.95
N ALA A 53 30.14 -41.00 4.21
CA ALA A 53 31.25 -40.18 4.67
C ALA A 53 32.58 -40.50 3.97
N SER A 54 32.76 -41.71 3.44
CA SER A 54 34.01 -42.16 2.80
C SER A 54 34.21 -41.61 1.38
N SER A 55 33.15 -41.14 0.71
CA SER A 55 33.23 -40.58 -0.65
C SER A 55 32.76 -39.14 -0.74
N ALA A 56 31.89 -38.70 0.19
CA ALA A 56 31.30 -37.37 0.15
C ALA A 56 32.34 -36.27 0.33
N ALA A 57 32.14 -35.16 -0.38
CA ALA A 57 32.87 -33.92 -0.16
C ALA A 57 31.90 -32.83 0.34
N THR A 58 32.44 -31.76 0.91
CA THR A 58 31.65 -30.62 1.41
C THR A 58 32.03 -29.37 0.63
N ILE A 59 31.02 -28.65 0.12
CA ILE A 59 31.18 -27.32 -0.45
C ILE A 59 30.68 -26.30 0.58
N THR A 60 31.52 -25.33 0.92
CA THR A 60 31.13 -24.19 1.76
C THR A 60 31.31 -22.88 1.00
N GLY A 61 30.58 -21.85 1.40
CA GLY A 61 30.68 -20.53 0.79
C GLY A 61 29.66 -19.57 1.39
N ARG A 62 29.47 -18.43 0.74
CA ARG A 62 28.51 -17.41 1.17
C ARG A 62 27.83 -16.73 -0.02
N GLY A 63 26.53 -16.51 0.08
CA GLY A 63 25.76 -15.68 -0.85
C GLY A 63 25.78 -14.21 -0.39
N ILE A 64 26.16 -13.31 -1.28
CA ILE A 64 26.20 -11.86 -1.02
C ILE A 64 25.50 -11.10 -2.15
N TYR A 65 24.75 -10.06 -1.83
CA TYR A 65 24.20 -9.15 -2.84
C TYR A 65 24.74 -7.75 -2.63
N TYR A 66 25.06 -7.08 -3.74
CA TYR A 66 25.38 -5.67 -3.77
C TYR A 66 24.10 -4.89 -4.06
N TYR A 67 23.98 -3.70 -3.47
CA TYR A 67 22.85 -2.79 -3.67
C TYR A 67 23.30 -1.34 -3.60
N ARG A 68 22.47 -0.42 -4.11
CA ARG A 68 22.66 1.02 -3.93
C ARG A 68 21.82 1.45 -2.74
N ALA A 69 22.44 1.97 -1.69
CA ALA A 69 21.70 2.44 -0.54
C ALA A 69 20.99 3.78 -0.84
N VAL A 70 19.81 3.98 -0.28
CA VAL A 70 19.12 5.28 -0.31
C VAL A 70 19.94 6.29 0.50
N SER A 71 20.22 7.44 -0.12
CA SER A 71 20.74 8.64 0.54
C SER A 71 19.57 9.63 0.70
N PRO A 72 19.01 9.81 1.91
CA PRO A 72 17.85 10.67 2.11
C PRO A 72 18.07 12.07 1.51
N GLY A 73 17.15 12.50 0.65
CA GLY A 73 17.21 13.79 -0.05
C GLY A 73 18.07 13.80 -1.32
N ASN A 74 18.84 12.75 -1.60
CA ASN A 74 19.71 12.62 -2.77
C ASN A 74 19.39 11.39 -3.64
N GLY A 75 18.43 10.54 -3.27
CA GLY A 75 18.09 9.31 -4.01
C GLY A 75 19.08 8.17 -3.80
N LEU A 76 19.15 7.22 -4.73
CA LEU A 76 20.07 6.07 -4.61
C LEU A 76 21.53 6.49 -4.76
N SER A 77 22.40 5.90 -3.93
CA SER A 77 23.84 6.17 -3.92
C SER A 77 24.52 5.74 -5.22
N GLY A 78 25.50 6.55 -5.66
CA GLY A 78 26.41 6.20 -6.74
C GLY A 78 27.41 5.12 -6.32
N SER A 79 27.60 4.92 -5.02
CA SER A 79 28.39 3.81 -4.47
C SER A 79 27.50 2.62 -4.14
N VAL A 80 28.05 1.42 -4.28
CA VAL A 80 27.38 0.16 -3.91
C VAL A 80 27.84 -0.30 -2.54
N THR A 81 26.91 -0.83 -1.75
CA THR A 81 27.15 -1.55 -0.49
C THR A 81 26.80 -3.02 -0.69
N ALA A 82 27.19 -3.89 0.24
CA ALA A 82 26.88 -5.31 0.19
C ALA A 82 26.18 -5.77 1.47
N ASP A 83 25.27 -6.72 1.35
CA ASP A 83 24.61 -7.42 2.46
C ASP A 83 24.48 -8.92 2.10
N ASN A 84 24.22 -9.74 3.11
CA ASN A 84 24.12 -11.20 2.94
C ASN A 84 22.83 -11.59 2.25
N ILE A 85 22.83 -12.71 1.53
CA ILE A 85 21.59 -13.30 0.98
C ILE A 85 21.00 -14.27 2.02
N PRO A 86 19.91 -13.92 2.74
CA PRO A 86 19.41 -14.75 3.83
C PRO A 86 18.42 -15.81 3.33
N TYR A 87 18.57 -17.06 3.79
CA TYR A 87 17.61 -18.15 3.59
C TYR A 87 17.18 -18.42 2.13
N ALA A 88 18.02 -18.11 1.16
CA ALA A 88 17.74 -18.34 -0.25
C ALA A 88 17.98 -19.81 -0.63
N GLU A 89 17.16 -20.34 -1.53
CA GLU A 89 17.31 -21.69 -2.10
C GLU A 89 18.66 -21.86 -2.80
N ILE A 90 19.31 -22.99 -2.53
CA ILE A 90 20.52 -23.43 -3.20
C ILE A 90 20.24 -24.75 -3.93
N ARG A 91 20.65 -24.83 -5.19
CA ARG A 91 20.76 -26.09 -5.93
C ARG A 91 22.20 -26.33 -6.32
N VAL A 92 22.67 -27.55 -6.08
CA VAL A 92 23.96 -28.03 -6.57
C VAL A 92 23.71 -29.00 -7.71
N THR A 93 24.28 -28.73 -8.87
CA THR A 93 24.21 -29.61 -10.04
C THR A 93 25.58 -30.20 -10.38
N SER A 94 25.59 -31.43 -10.86
CA SER A 94 26.79 -32.05 -11.46
C SER A 94 27.11 -31.43 -12.82
N SER A 95 28.29 -31.76 -13.38
CA SER A 95 28.65 -31.43 -14.76
C SER A 95 27.68 -31.98 -15.81
N SER A 96 26.90 -33.03 -15.49
CA SER A 96 25.83 -33.57 -16.34
C SER A 96 24.50 -32.81 -16.23
N GLY A 97 24.42 -31.78 -15.38
CA GLY A 97 23.22 -30.98 -15.14
C GLY A 97 22.23 -31.59 -14.14
N SER A 98 22.52 -32.75 -13.55
CA SER A 98 21.65 -33.40 -12.58
C SER A 98 21.73 -32.71 -11.21
N THR A 99 20.59 -32.47 -10.55
CA THR A 99 20.57 -31.91 -9.19
C THR A 99 21.04 -32.94 -8.17
N VAL A 100 22.20 -32.70 -7.57
CA VAL A 100 22.85 -33.58 -6.60
C VAL A 100 22.69 -33.10 -5.16
N GLN A 101 22.34 -31.85 -4.91
CA GLN A 101 22.05 -31.41 -3.54
C GLN A 101 21.13 -30.20 -3.55
N CYS A 102 20.24 -30.13 -2.55
CA CYS A 102 19.47 -28.94 -2.24
C CYS A 102 19.99 -28.33 -0.92
N GLY A 103 19.76 -27.05 -0.71
CA GLY A 103 20.00 -26.42 0.58
C GLY A 103 19.50 -24.99 0.60
N THR A 104 19.88 -24.25 1.64
CA THR A 104 19.60 -22.83 1.76
C THR A 104 20.82 -22.10 2.29
N THR A 105 20.94 -20.81 1.99
CA THR A 105 21.84 -19.96 2.78
C THR A 105 21.32 -19.81 4.21
N LEU A 106 22.21 -19.48 5.14
CA LEU A 106 21.85 -19.06 6.50
C LEU A 106 21.58 -17.54 6.53
N ALA A 107 21.20 -17.00 7.69
CA ALA A 107 20.94 -15.57 7.87
C ALA A 107 22.16 -14.68 7.50
N ASP A 108 23.37 -15.18 7.74
CA ASP A 108 24.64 -14.52 7.38
C ASP A 108 25.11 -14.86 5.95
N GLY A 109 24.23 -15.46 5.14
CA GLY A 109 24.50 -15.84 3.76
C GLY A 109 25.35 -17.10 3.61
N THR A 110 25.93 -17.63 4.68
CA THR A 110 26.82 -18.80 4.60
C THR A 110 26.04 -20.07 4.27
N PHE A 111 26.73 -21.07 3.71
CA PHE A 111 26.17 -22.40 3.47
C PHE A 111 27.24 -23.49 3.59
N SER A 112 26.80 -24.71 3.86
CA SER A 112 27.62 -25.91 3.90
C SER A 112 26.82 -27.09 3.35
N LEU A 113 27.25 -27.64 2.22
CA LEU A 113 26.49 -28.60 1.43
C LEU A 113 27.33 -29.83 1.11
N ARG A 114 26.80 -31.03 1.35
CA ARG A 114 27.47 -32.28 0.98
C ARG A 114 27.16 -32.68 -0.46
N VAL A 115 28.17 -33.15 -1.18
CA VAL A 115 28.10 -33.68 -2.55
C VAL A 115 28.62 -35.13 -2.59
N PRO A 116 28.19 -35.97 -3.55
CA PRO A 116 28.38 -37.43 -3.48
C PRO A 116 29.83 -37.91 -3.55
N ALA A 117 30.66 -37.21 -4.32
CA ALA A 117 32.04 -37.60 -4.63
C ALA A 117 32.89 -36.38 -4.99
N ALA A 118 34.20 -36.60 -5.15
CA ALA A 118 35.07 -35.66 -5.85
C ALA A 118 34.51 -35.32 -7.24
N GLY A 119 34.66 -34.06 -7.68
CA GLY A 119 34.16 -33.65 -8.98
C GLY A 119 34.00 -32.14 -9.13
N SER A 120 33.43 -31.75 -10.26
CA SER A 120 33.03 -30.37 -10.55
C SER A 120 31.52 -30.24 -10.43
N TYR A 121 31.09 -29.23 -9.69
CA TYR A 121 29.70 -28.94 -9.39
C TYR A 121 29.40 -27.46 -9.62
N THR A 122 28.17 -27.13 -9.97
CA THR A 122 27.70 -25.74 -9.99
C THR A 122 26.78 -25.52 -8.79
N VAL A 123 27.13 -24.55 -7.95
CA VAL A 123 26.26 -24.08 -6.85
C VAL A 123 25.48 -22.88 -7.36
N THR A 124 24.16 -22.99 -7.40
CA THR A 124 23.25 -21.91 -7.83
C THR A 124 22.39 -21.47 -6.66
N ILE A 125 22.41 -20.18 -6.36
CA ILE A 125 21.53 -19.53 -5.38
C ILE A 125 20.40 -18.85 -6.15
N TYR A 126 19.15 -19.14 -5.80
CA TYR A 126 17.96 -18.56 -6.43
C TYR A 126 17.37 -17.44 -5.55
N SER A 127 16.78 -16.42 -6.15
CA SER A 127 16.02 -15.37 -5.46
C SER A 127 14.64 -15.88 -4.99
N ARG A 128 14.67 -16.96 -4.20
CA ARG A 128 13.49 -17.67 -3.70
C ARG A 128 13.76 -18.30 -2.35
N SER A 129 12.74 -18.34 -1.49
CA SER A 129 12.74 -19.09 -0.24
C SER A 129 11.36 -19.68 0.04
N GLU A 130 11.33 -20.87 0.65
CA GLU A 130 10.13 -21.55 1.18
C GLU A 130 10.36 -22.01 2.62
N THR A 131 11.15 -21.23 3.36
CA THR A 131 11.60 -21.60 4.71
C THR A 131 10.64 -21.06 5.78
N PRO A 132 10.69 -21.56 7.02
CA PRO A 132 10.01 -20.93 8.17
C PRO A 132 10.45 -19.49 8.45
N GLN A 133 11.50 -18.99 7.80
CA GLN A 133 12.03 -17.64 8.01
C GLN A 133 11.47 -16.63 7.02
N VAL A 134 11.23 -17.06 5.78
CA VAL A 134 10.65 -16.24 4.69
C VAL A 134 10.12 -17.15 3.57
N LYS A 135 8.96 -16.78 3.01
CA LYS A 135 8.34 -17.43 1.86
C LYS A 135 8.11 -16.41 0.75
N ALA A 136 8.99 -16.39 -0.24
CA ALA A 136 8.90 -15.44 -1.35
C ALA A 136 9.61 -15.98 -2.58
N THR A 137 9.14 -15.62 -3.77
CA THR A 137 9.86 -15.85 -5.03
C THR A 137 9.94 -14.56 -5.83
N ILE A 138 11.15 -14.15 -6.22
CA ILE A 138 11.36 -12.98 -7.05
C ILE A 138 11.66 -13.49 -8.46
N ASN A 139 10.65 -13.45 -9.32
CA ASN A 139 10.66 -13.90 -10.70
C ASN A 139 11.12 -12.80 -11.67
N ALA A 140 11.88 -13.21 -12.68
CA ALA A 140 12.37 -12.32 -13.73
C ALA A 140 11.29 -11.94 -14.75
N ASP A 141 10.26 -12.78 -14.90
CA ASP A 141 9.18 -12.59 -15.87
C ASP A 141 7.86 -13.17 -15.34
N TYR A 142 6.75 -12.48 -15.65
CA TYR A 142 5.39 -12.85 -15.22
C TYR A 142 4.91 -14.17 -15.82
N TYR A 143 5.20 -14.40 -17.11
CA TYR A 143 4.73 -15.59 -17.82
C TYR A 143 5.66 -16.78 -17.60
N GLU A 144 6.97 -16.56 -17.48
CA GLU A 144 7.92 -17.65 -17.28
C GLU A 144 7.92 -18.20 -15.84
N ASN A 145 7.57 -17.38 -14.84
CA ASN A 145 7.61 -17.75 -13.41
C ASN A 145 8.95 -18.38 -13.00
N LYS A 146 10.03 -17.76 -13.49
CA LYS A 146 11.41 -18.20 -13.26
C LYS A 146 12.13 -17.23 -12.33
N PRO A 147 12.64 -17.69 -11.17
CA PRO A 147 13.40 -16.85 -10.26
C PRO A 147 14.74 -16.41 -10.87
N HIS A 148 15.23 -15.25 -10.44
CA HIS A 148 16.63 -14.89 -10.67
C HIS A 148 17.57 -15.87 -9.96
N SER A 149 18.80 -15.95 -10.44
CA SER A 149 19.81 -16.82 -9.85
C SER A 149 21.22 -16.34 -10.12
N ILE A 150 22.12 -16.61 -9.17
CA ILE A 150 23.57 -16.46 -9.31
C ILE A 150 24.23 -17.81 -9.09
N SER A 151 25.37 -18.07 -9.73
CA SER A 151 26.02 -19.38 -9.62
C SER A 151 27.53 -19.31 -9.63
N LYS A 152 28.16 -20.30 -9.02
CA LYS A 152 29.62 -20.48 -9.04
C LYS A 152 29.98 -21.95 -9.17
N THR A 153 30.96 -22.24 -10.01
CA THR A 153 31.50 -23.60 -10.16
C THR A 153 32.50 -23.90 -9.05
N ALA A 154 32.43 -25.13 -8.53
CA ALA A 154 33.22 -25.65 -7.44
C ALA A 154 33.87 -26.97 -7.87
N THR A 155 35.20 -27.06 -7.77
CA THR A 155 35.92 -28.33 -7.92
C THR A 155 36.31 -28.83 -6.53
N VAL A 156 35.90 -30.04 -6.19
CA VAL A 156 36.14 -30.63 -4.86
C VAL A 156 36.88 -31.96 -4.95
N GLY A 157 37.80 -32.17 -4.00
CA GLY A 157 38.50 -33.44 -3.81
C GLY A 157 37.67 -34.44 -2.99
N ALA A 158 38.01 -35.73 -3.06
CA ALA A 158 37.32 -36.77 -2.29
C ALA A 158 37.53 -36.53 -0.78
N GLY A 159 36.45 -36.56 0.00
CA GLY A 159 36.51 -36.30 1.45
C GLY A 159 36.88 -34.86 1.84
N ALA A 160 37.10 -33.97 0.88
CA ALA A 160 37.57 -32.61 1.14
C ALA A 160 36.43 -31.67 1.54
N THR A 161 36.77 -30.64 2.30
CA THR A 161 35.93 -29.43 2.44
C THR A 161 36.53 -28.32 1.59
N SER A 162 35.76 -27.83 0.62
CA SER A 162 36.18 -26.80 -0.32
C SER A 162 35.35 -25.54 -0.11
N ASN A 163 36.00 -24.48 0.36
CA ASN A 163 35.39 -23.16 0.44
C ASN A 163 35.51 -22.45 -0.90
N ILE A 164 34.38 -22.09 -1.51
CA ILE A 164 34.32 -21.44 -2.82
C ILE A 164 34.23 -19.92 -2.72
N GLY A 165 34.28 -19.36 -1.51
CA GLY A 165 34.16 -17.93 -1.25
C GLY A 165 32.75 -17.40 -1.52
N ASP A 166 32.68 -16.13 -1.89
CA ASP A 166 31.41 -15.46 -2.16
C ASP A 166 30.85 -15.81 -3.55
N ILE A 167 29.53 -16.00 -3.60
CA ILE A 167 28.71 -15.99 -4.81
C ILE A 167 27.94 -14.67 -4.79
N SER A 168 28.26 -13.79 -5.73
CA SER A 168 27.84 -12.38 -5.68
C SER A 168 26.75 -12.04 -6.70
N ALA A 169 25.70 -11.37 -6.24
CA ALA A 169 24.72 -10.68 -7.07
C ALA A 169 25.09 -9.19 -7.16
N PHE A 170 25.30 -8.65 -8.35
CA PHE A 170 25.84 -7.30 -8.53
C PHE A 170 24.76 -6.22 -8.67
N ALA A 171 25.11 -4.98 -8.31
CA ALA A 171 24.27 -3.78 -8.43
C ALA A 171 24.67 -2.85 -9.60
N ARG A 172 25.74 -3.18 -10.32
CA ARG A 172 26.25 -2.38 -11.45
C ARG A 172 26.00 -3.07 -12.76
N THR A 173 25.63 -2.26 -13.76
CA THR A 173 25.45 -2.75 -15.13
C THR A 173 26.75 -3.21 -15.77
N SER A 174 27.90 -2.64 -15.38
CA SER A 174 29.23 -3.07 -15.82
C SER A 174 29.66 -4.44 -15.27
N GLN A 175 29.10 -4.85 -14.13
CA GLN A 175 29.44 -6.12 -13.47
C GLN A 175 28.44 -7.23 -13.82
N SER A 176 27.16 -6.87 -13.95
CA SER A 176 26.12 -7.75 -14.49
C SER A 176 25.04 -6.93 -15.19
N ALA A 177 24.71 -7.30 -16.43
CA ALA A 177 23.63 -6.67 -17.18
C ALA A 177 22.25 -6.85 -16.54
N LYS A 178 22.09 -7.86 -15.66
CA LYS A 178 20.80 -8.17 -15.01
C LYS A 178 20.63 -7.49 -13.65
N ILE A 179 21.71 -6.97 -13.05
CA ILE A 179 21.70 -6.35 -11.73
C ILE A 179 21.00 -7.26 -10.70
N GLU A 180 21.42 -8.53 -10.60
CA GLU A 180 20.73 -9.50 -9.73
C GLU A 180 20.68 -9.05 -8.25
N GLY A 181 21.52 -8.09 -7.86
CA GLY A 181 21.45 -7.44 -6.56
C GLY A 181 20.07 -6.89 -6.22
N GLY A 182 19.31 -6.41 -7.22
CA GLY A 182 17.93 -5.94 -7.03
C GLY A 182 16.98 -7.04 -6.58
N ALA A 183 17.02 -8.21 -7.24
CA ALA A 183 16.17 -9.34 -6.88
C ALA A 183 16.46 -9.87 -5.47
N PHE A 184 17.74 -9.92 -5.09
CA PHE A 184 18.14 -10.34 -3.74
C PHE A 184 17.90 -9.26 -2.67
N ASN A 185 17.95 -7.97 -3.01
CA ASN A 185 17.52 -6.91 -2.11
C ASN A 185 16.03 -7.04 -1.78
N ILE A 186 15.16 -7.23 -2.80
CA ILE A 186 13.72 -7.44 -2.59
C ILE A 186 13.46 -8.64 -1.65
N LEU A 187 14.12 -9.78 -1.90
CA LEU A 187 14.02 -10.95 -1.01
C LEU A 187 14.47 -10.63 0.42
N ALA A 188 15.57 -9.88 0.57
CA ALA A 188 16.09 -9.49 1.88
C ALA A 188 15.15 -8.55 2.63
N GLN A 189 14.47 -7.60 1.95
CA GLN A 189 13.49 -6.72 2.58
C GLN A 189 12.26 -7.51 3.07
N ILE A 190 11.76 -8.46 2.28
CA ILE A 190 10.66 -9.34 2.71
C ILE A 190 11.08 -10.20 3.91
N TYR A 191 12.32 -10.70 3.93
CA TYR A 191 12.87 -11.38 5.11
C TYR A 191 12.92 -10.46 6.34
N LYS A 192 13.42 -9.22 6.20
CA LYS A 192 13.47 -8.21 7.27
C LYS A 192 12.07 -7.90 7.80
N ALA A 193 11.05 -7.80 6.95
CA ALA A 193 9.65 -7.63 7.37
C ALA A 193 9.13 -8.82 8.20
N ASN A 194 9.48 -10.06 7.83
CA ASN A 194 9.11 -11.24 8.61
C ASN A 194 9.85 -11.31 9.96
N VAL A 195 11.12 -10.88 10.02
CA VAL A 195 11.87 -10.73 11.29
C VAL A 195 11.19 -9.70 12.19
N PHE A 196 10.82 -8.55 11.64
CA PHE A 196 10.09 -7.51 12.35
C PHE A 196 8.77 -8.03 12.92
N LEU A 197 7.95 -8.70 12.11
CA LEU A 197 6.67 -9.25 12.55
C LEU A 197 6.84 -10.33 13.63
N ARG A 198 7.79 -11.26 13.50
CA ARG A 198 8.09 -12.24 14.57
C ARG A 198 8.41 -11.56 15.90
N ALA A 199 9.25 -10.53 15.85
CA ALA A 199 9.68 -9.80 17.05
C ALA A 199 8.52 -8.98 17.65
N GLN A 200 7.79 -8.23 16.83
CA GLN A 200 6.73 -7.34 17.29
C GLN A 200 5.45 -8.07 17.73
N LEU A 201 5.21 -9.27 17.22
CA LEU A 201 4.07 -10.11 17.59
C LEU A 201 4.43 -11.16 18.64
N ASN A 202 5.67 -11.15 19.14
CA ASN A 202 6.20 -12.15 20.07
C ASN A 202 5.90 -13.61 19.61
N ASN A 203 6.05 -13.86 18.31
CA ASN A 203 5.72 -15.15 17.70
C ASN A 203 6.89 -15.62 16.84
N ASN A 204 7.78 -16.43 17.42
CA ASN A 204 8.97 -16.95 16.73
C ASN A 204 8.65 -17.85 15.52
N ASN A 205 7.43 -18.37 15.43
CA ASN A 205 6.98 -19.22 14.32
C ASN A 205 6.28 -18.42 13.20
N PHE A 206 6.12 -17.10 13.36
CA PHE A 206 5.47 -16.28 12.35
C PHE A 206 6.28 -16.29 11.05
N VAL A 207 5.59 -16.62 9.96
CA VAL A 207 6.04 -16.42 8.58
C VAL A 207 4.80 -16.14 7.73
N ALA A 208 4.84 -15.07 6.96
CA ALA A 208 3.73 -14.74 6.07
C ALA A 208 3.51 -15.84 5.01
N PRO A 209 2.30 -15.93 4.42
CA PRO A 209 2.07 -16.73 3.23
C PRO A 209 3.08 -16.38 2.13
N LYS A 210 3.26 -17.33 1.20
CA LYS A 210 4.18 -17.11 0.09
C LYS A 210 3.70 -15.97 -0.79
N VAL A 211 4.62 -15.07 -1.10
CA VAL A 211 4.39 -13.98 -2.05
C VAL A 211 5.23 -14.16 -3.32
N LYS A 212 4.65 -13.90 -4.50
CA LYS A 212 5.39 -13.83 -5.77
C LYS A 212 5.70 -12.37 -6.08
N VAL A 213 6.91 -12.10 -6.51
CA VAL A 213 7.35 -10.75 -6.90
C VAL A 213 7.89 -10.81 -8.31
N TYR A 214 7.47 -9.88 -9.17
CA TYR A 214 7.94 -9.79 -10.54
C TYR A 214 8.79 -8.53 -10.70
N TRP A 215 10.05 -8.75 -11.05
CA TRP A 215 11.01 -7.67 -11.23
C TRP A 215 12.08 -8.09 -12.23
N ARG A 216 12.47 -7.19 -13.14
CA ARG A 216 13.72 -7.31 -13.90
C ARG A 216 14.25 -5.94 -14.25
N MET A 217 15.57 -5.83 -14.34
CA MET A 217 16.29 -4.62 -14.74
C MET A 217 15.68 -3.98 -16.01
N GLY A 218 15.48 -2.66 -15.96
CA GLY A 218 15.08 -1.83 -17.09
C GLY A 218 13.65 -2.03 -17.59
N PHE A 219 12.79 -2.67 -16.81
CA PHE A 219 11.44 -3.06 -17.25
C PHE A 219 10.34 -2.48 -16.38
N ASN A 220 9.27 -2.02 -17.04
CA ASN A 220 8.04 -1.59 -16.41
C ASN A 220 7.05 -2.77 -16.34
N PRO A 221 6.79 -3.34 -15.15
CA PRO A 221 5.88 -4.47 -15.02
C PRO A 221 4.42 -4.12 -15.35
N TYR A 222 4.04 -2.84 -15.31
CA TYR A 222 2.66 -2.45 -15.62
C TYR A 222 2.28 -2.74 -17.09
N THR A 223 3.29 -2.89 -17.95
CA THR A 223 3.13 -3.28 -19.35
C THR A 223 2.59 -4.70 -19.54
N TYR A 224 2.70 -5.59 -18.54
CA TYR A 224 2.03 -6.90 -18.58
C TYR A 224 0.51 -6.77 -18.71
N PHE A 225 -0.04 -5.66 -18.21
CA PHE A 225 -1.47 -5.39 -18.15
C PHE A 225 -1.91 -4.34 -19.18
N GLY A 226 -1.05 -4.01 -20.16
CA GLY A 226 -1.37 -3.07 -21.25
C GLY A 226 -1.20 -1.59 -20.91
N TYR A 227 -0.65 -1.27 -19.73
CA TYR A 227 -0.43 0.12 -19.30
C TYR A 227 1.04 0.56 -19.46
N SER A 228 1.27 1.87 -19.54
CA SER A 228 2.60 2.45 -19.80
C SER A 228 3.14 3.33 -18.68
N ALA A 229 2.33 3.70 -17.69
CA ALA A 229 2.78 4.46 -16.52
C ALA A 229 3.83 3.65 -15.75
N LEU A 230 4.89 4.32 -15.28
CA LEU A 230 5.91 3.67 -14.45
C LEU A 230 5.35 3.51 -13.04
N LEU A 231 5.27 2.26 -12.57
CA LEU A 231 4.56 1.93 -11.34
C LEU A 231 5.06 0.59 -10.76
N SER A 232 5.32 0.59 -9.45
CA SER A 232 5.27 -0.60 -8.61
C SER A 232 3.88 -0.77 -8.03
N PHE A 233 3.40 -2.00 -7.90
CA PHE A 233 2.05 -2.27 -7.37
C PHE A 233 1.89 -3.69 -6.86
N TYR A 234 0.95 -3.85 -5.94
CA TYR A 234 0.39 -5.12 -5.50
C TYR A 234 -0.91 -5.45 -6.27
N ARG A 235 -1.14 -6.73 -6.59
CA ARG A 235 -2.44 -7.21 -7.10
C ARG A 235 -3.24 -7.91 -6.00
N PRO A 236 -4.33 -7.28 -5.51
CA PRO A 236 -5.22 -7.91 -4.53
C PRO A 236 -5.79 -9.25 -4.99
N GLY A 237 -5.81 -10.22 -4.08
CA GLY A 237 -6.32 -11.57 -4.31
C GLY A 237 -5.36 -12.53 -5.02
N THR A 238 -4.18 -12.09 -5.48
CA THR A 238 -3.22 -12.96 -6.19
C THR A 238 -1.93 -13.23 -5.43
N SER A 239 -1.64 -12.49 -4.35
CA SER A 239 -0.35 -12.54 -3.65
C SER A 239 0.85 -12.24 -4.57
N GLU A 240 0.67 -11.28 -5.49
CA GLU A 240 1.68 -10.87 -6.48
C GLU A 240 2.04 -9.39 -6.34
N LEU A 241 3.35 -9.12 -6.21
CA LEU A 241 3.92 -7.77 -6.27
C LEU A 241 4.63 -7.59 -7.61
N PHE A 242 4.57 -6.38 -8.13
CA PHE A 242 5.25 -5.95 -9.33
C PHE A 242 6.12 -4.77 -8.97
N ILE A 243 7.44 -4.94 -9.06
CA ILE A 243 8.39 -3.89 -8.70
C ILE A 243 8.96 -3.29 -9.97
N LEU A 244 8.99 -1.97 -10.05
CA LEU A 244 9.51 -1.23 -11.18
C LEU A 244 11.01 -1.45 -11.30
N GLY A 245 11.44 -1.97 -12.45
CA GLY A 245 12.85 -2.19 -12.74
C GLY A 245 13.49 -1.09 -13.57
N GLY A 246 12.72 -0.11 -14.03
CA GLY A 246 13.15 0.90 -14.98
C GLY A 246 12.24 1.00 -16.18
N SER A 247 12.74 1.64 -17.23
CA SER A 247 12.02 1.76 -18.49
C SER A 247 13.00 1.66 -19.65
N GLN A 248 12.61 0.91 -20.70
CA GLN A 248 13.38 0.77 -21.94
C GLN A 248 14.84 0.31 -21.73
N GLY A 249 15.09 -0.54 -20.73
CA GLY A 249 16.44 -1.02 -20.41
C GLY A 249 17.28 -0.05 -19.56
N TYR A 250 16.75 1.13 -19.22
CA TYR A 250 17.43 2.14 -18.42
C TYR A 250 17.12 1.99 -16.93
N VAL A 251 18.13 2.30 -16.10
CA VAL A 251 18.04 2.30 -14.62
C VAL A 251 18.77 3.47 -13.95
N HIS A 252 19.55 4.26 -14.71
CA HIS A 252 20.50 5.22 -14.11
C HIS A 252 19.94 6.64 -14.00
N ASN A 253 18.85 6.93 -14.71
CA ASN A 253 18.20 8.23 -14.82
C ASN A 253 16.68 8.13 -15.02
N VAL A 254 16.11 6.95 -14.76
CA VAL A 254 14.67 6.68 -14.80
C VAL A 254 14.28 6.05 -13.47
N ASP A 255 13.00 6.13 -13.15
CA ASP A 255 12.45 5.56 -11.93
C ASP A 255 12.69 4.04 -11.84
N THR A 256 13.17 3.60 -10.67
CA THR A 256 13.45 2.19 -10.37
C THR A 256 13.29 1.92 -8.87
N ASP A 257 12.61 0.83 -8.51
CA ASP A 257 12.21 0.60 -7.11
C ASP A 257 12.94 -0.55 -6.42
N HIS A 258 13.75 -1.33 -7.14
CA HIS A 258 14.44 -2.51 -6.58
C HIS A 258 15.41 -2.24 -5.43
N PHE A 259 15.88 -1.00 -5.30
CA PHE A 259 16.69 -0.56 -4.17
C PHE A 259 15.97 0.46 -3.28
N ASP A 260 14.74 0.82 -3.61
CA ASP A 260 13.89 1.66 -2.78
C ASP A 260 13.17 0.78 -1.77
N ASN A 261 13.86 0.53 -0.65
CA ASN A 261 13.34 -0.34 0.39
C ASN A 261 11.95 0.09 0.89
N SER A 262 11.67 1.40 0.92
CA SER A 262 10.34 1.92 1.26
C SER A 262 9.27 1.44 0.29
N VAL A 263 9.51 1.49 -1.03
CA VAL A 263 8.55 1.05 -2.05
C VAL A 263 8.34 -0.46 -1.96
N VAL A 264 9.42 -1.25 -1.89
CA VAL A 264 9.32 -2.71 -1.75
C VAL A 264 8.50 -3.13 -0.52
N LEU A 265 8.73 -2.46 0.61
CA LEU A 265 8.02 -2.75 1.85
C LEU A 265 6.60 -2.17 1.88
N HIS A 266 6.34 -1.09 1.14
CA HIS A 266 5.00 -0.54 0.93
C HIS A 266 4.12 -1.56 0.18
N GLU A 267 4.60 -2.09 -0.94
CA GLU A 267 3.87 -3.15 -1.67
C GLU A 267 3.69 -4.41 -0.84
N TYR A 268 4.69 -4.76 -0.01
CA TYR A 268 4.55 -5.85 0.94
C TYR A 268 3.51 -5.55 2.04
N GLY A 269 3.32 -4.28 2.41
CA GLY A 269 2.27 -3.81 3.30
C GLY A 269 0.87 -4.06 2.75
N HIS A 270 0.63 -3.82 1.46
CA HIS A 270 -0.62 -4.18 0.78
C HIS A 270 -0.83 -5.69 0.74
N PHE A 271 0.22 -6.48 0.46
CA PHE A 271 0.13 -7.93 0.56
C PHE A 271 -0.32 -8.40 1.95
N LEU A 272 0.23 -7.80 3.02
CA LEU A 272 -0.18 -8.12 4.38
C LEU A 272 -1.64 -7.70 4.66
N GLU A 273 -2.12 -6.59 4.09
CA GLU A 273 -3.53 -6.20 4.18
C GLU A 273 -4.43 -7.25 3.52
N ASP A 274 -4.07 -7.71 2.34
CA ASP A 274 -4.89 -8.68 1.60
C ASP A 274 -4.95 -10.06 2.27
N VAL A 275 -3.87 -10.51 2.92
CA VAL A 275 -3.81 -11.87 3.50
C VAL A 275 -4.16 -11.96 4.98
N TYR A 276 -4.01 -10.87 5.74
CA TYR A 276 -4.33 -10.84 7.18
C TYR A 276 -5.55 -9.98 7.51
N SER A 277 -5.97 -9.11 6.60
CA SER A 277 -7.15 -8.25 6.69
C SER A 277 -8.07 -8.50 5.49
N VAL A 278 -8.93 -7.54 5.17
CA VAL A 278 -9.69 -7.44 3.92
C VAL A 278 -9.54 -6.01 3.44
N SER A 279 -9.09 -5.80 2.20
CA SER A 279 -8.99 -4.45 1.65
C SER A 279 -10.31 -4.06 0.97
N ASP A 280 -10.95 -3.01 1.50
CA ASP A 280 -12.12 -2.38 0.85
C ASP A 280 -11.69 -1.23 -0.09
N SER A 281 -10.39 -1.06 -0.29
CA SER A 281 -9.85 -0.01 -1.15
C SER A 281 -10.38 -0.19 -2.59
N PRO A 282 -10.90 0.89 -3.21
CA PRO A 282 -11.22 0.87 -4.63
C PRO A 282 -9.94 0.90 -5.51
N GLY A 283 -8.76 1.15 -4.92
CA GLY A 283 -7.57 1.54 -5.67
C GLY A 283 -7.76 2.90 -6.37
N GLY A 284 -6.85 3.24 -7.27
CA GLY A 284 -6.98 4.41 -8.15
C GLY A 284 -5.78 5.33 -8.11
N SER A 285 -5.89 6.49 -8.76
CA SER A 285 -4.86 7.53 -8.70
C SER A 285 -4.97 8.30 -7.40
N HIS A 286 -3.85 8.54 -6.75
CA HIS A 286 -3.74 9.35 -5.55
C HIS A 286 -2.41 10.08 -5.56
N ASP A 287 -2.30 11.09 -4.70
CA ASP A 287 -1.03 11.67 -4.33
C ASP A 287 -1.04 11.97 -2.83
N GLY A 288 0.15 12.11 -2.27
CA GLY A 288 0.32 12.40 -0.85
C GLY A 288 0.02 13.86 -0.50
N LYS A 289 -0.92 14.50 -1.20
CA LYS A 289 -1.41 15.86 -0.93
C LYS A 289 -2.93 15.97 -1.01
N SER A 290 -3.61 14.91 -1.46
CA SER A 290 -5.02 14.96 -1.86
C SER A 290 -5.96 14.43 -0.78
N ILE A 291 -7.18 14.97 -0.78
CA ILE A 291 -8.32 14.35 -0.09
C ILE A 291 -8.85 13.25 -1.01
N ILE A 292 -8.76 12.01 -0.56
CA ILE A 292 -9.13 10.82 -1.36
C ILE A 292 -10.14 9.94 -0.61
N ASP A 293 -10.66 8.91 -1.28
CA ASP A 293 -11.57 7.93 -0.65
C ASP A 293 -10.93 7.38 0.65
N PRO A 294 -11.60 7.46 1.82
CA PRO A 294 -11.04 6.99 3.09
C PRO A 294 -10.60 5.53 3.13
N ARG A 295 -11.15 4.68 2.26
CA ARG A 295 -10.73 3.27 2.12
C ARG A 295 -9.38 3.17 1.41
N LEU A 296 -9.16 4.03 0.40
CA LEU A 296 -7.87 4.17 -0.28
C LEU A 296 -6.84 4.82 0.65
N ALA A 297 -7.19 5.94 1.29
CA ALA A 297 -6.30 6.63 2.24
C ALA A 297 -5.82 5.70 3.37
N TRP A 298 -6.70 4.83 3.87
CA TRP A 298 -6.34 3.79 4.82
C TRP A 298 -5.32 2.79 4.26
N SER A 299 -5.59 2.20 3.10
CA SER A 299 -4.72 1.21 2.45
C SER A 299 -3.32 1.76 2.20
N GLU A 300 -3.23 2.93 1.57
CA GLU A 300 -1.96 3.62 1.29
C GLU A 300 -1.26 4.05 2.58
N GLY A 301 -2.01 4.59 3.54
CA GLY A 301 -1.48 5.03 4.83
C GLY A 301 -0.90 3.89 5.66
N TRP A 302 -1.54 2.72 5.63
CA TRP A 302 -1.05 1.50 6.26
C TRP A 302 0.27 1.03 5.63
N ALA A 303 0.33 0.93 4.30
CA ALA A 303 1.52 0.51 3.57
C ALA A 303 2.72 1.44 3.83
N ASN A 304 2.48 2.76 3.79
CA ASN A 304 3.45 3.81 4.09
C ASN A 304 3.95 3.79 5.54
N PHE A 305 3.09 3.46 6.50
CA PHE A 305 3.48 3.23 7.88
C PHE A 305 4.32 1.95 8.03
N PHE A 306 3.87 0.85 7.42
CA PHE A 306 4.47 -0.46 7.60
C PHE A 306 5.93 -0.49 7.13
N GLN A 307 6.24 0.15 5.99
CA GLN A 307 7.62 0.24 5.52
C GLN A 307 8.54 0.91 6.55
N ALA A 308 8.11 2.01 7.16
CA ALA A 308 8.88 2.73 8.16
C ALA A 308 9.05 1.91 9.46
N ALA A 309 8.02 1.16 9.84
CA ALA A 309 8.05 0.29 11.01
C ALA A 309 9.12 -0.81 10.87
N VAL A 310 9.25 -1.41 9.68
CA VAL A 310 10.28 -2.43 9.38
C VAL A 310 11.67 -1.81 9.30
N LEU A 311 11.84 -0.71 8.55
CA LEU A 311 13.13 -0.04 8.29
C LEU A 311 13.83 0.50 9.54
N ARG A 312 13.06 0.76 10.62
CA ARG A 312 13.59 1.19 11.93
C ARG A 312 14.71 0.27 12.47
N SER A 313 14.81 -0.94 11.96
CA SER A 313 15.84 -1.93 12.32
C SER A 313 17.27 -1.62 11.80
N GLY A 314 17.51 -0.47 11.15
CA GLY A 314 18.87 -0.05 10.80
C GLY A 314 19.03 0.81 9.53
N ASP A 315 17.95 1.25 8.89
CA ASP A 315 18.01 2.06 7.68
C ASP A 315 17.91 3.56 8.00
N PRO A 316 18.80 4.45 7.51
CA PRO A 316 18.75 5.89 7.80
C PRO A 316 17.47 6.59 7.31
N SER A 317 16.75 6.00 6.34
CA SER A 317 15.50 6.51 5.80
C SER A 317 14.25 6.09 6.60
N TRP A 318 14.39 5.35 7.71
CA TRP A 318 13.26 4.76 8.46
C TRP A 318 12.17 5.73 8.94
N ARG A 319 12.44 7.04 8.99
CA ARG A 319 11.45 8.08 9.36
C ARG A 319 10.70 8.63 8.16
N ASN A 320 11.02 8.17 6.96
CA ASN A 320 10.58 8.75 5.72
C ASN A 320 9.99 7.66 4.82
N TYR A 321 9.04 8.04 3.98
CA TYR A 321 8.77 7.32 2.75
C TYR A 321 9.70 7.88 1.67
N VAL A 322 10.50 7.02 1.03
CA VAL A 322 11.45 7.43 0.00
C VAL A 322 11.27 6.62 -1.28
N ASP A 323 11.10 7.35 -2.38
CA ASP A 323 11.02 6.85 -3.76
C ASP A 323 12.03 7.68 -4.57
N THR A 324 12.80 7.02 -5.44
CA THR A 324 13.93 7.62 -6.15
C THR A 324 13.84 7.46 -7.65
N ILE A 325 14.43 8.41 -8.37
CA ILE A 325 14.66 8.28 -9.81
C ILE A 325 16.14 8.00 -10.01
N GLY A 326 16.46 6.85 -10.62
CA GLY A 326 17.81 6.44 -10.97
C GLY A 326 18.77 6.42 -9.79
N HIS A 327 20.06 6.65 -10.05
CA HIS A 327 21.07 6.73 -9.00
C HIS A 327 22.03 7.88 -9.21
N GLN A 328 22.63 8.36 -8.12
CA GLN A 328 23.72 9.32 -8.14
C GLN A 328 24.88 8.82 -9.01
N TYR A 329 25.73 9.74 -9.46
CA TYR A 329 26.85 9.43 -10.35
C TYR A 329 27.77 8.35 -9.74
N ASP A 330 27.95 7.27 -10.48
CA ASP A 330 28.86 6.16 -10.17
C ASP A 330 30.09 6.25 -11.08
N SER A 331 31.28 6.41 -10.50
CA SER A 331 32.53 6.52 -11.24
C SER A 331 32.96 5.23 -11.95
N VAL A 332 32.44 4.07 -11.51
CA VAL A 332 32.73 2.77 -12.14
C VAL A 332 31.89 2.57 -13.40
N ASP A 333 30.60 2.87 -13.33
CA ASP A 333 29.68 2.78 -14.49
C ASP A 333 29.77 4.02 -15.39
N ASN A 334 30.39 5.12 -14.91
CA ASN A 334 30.43 6.44 -15.54
C ASN A 334 29.02 6.93 -15.96
N LYS A 335 28.03 6.68 -15.08
CA LYS A 335 26.61 6.97 -15.30
C LYS A 335 25.95 7.36 -13.98
N GLY A 336 24.79 8.00 -14.07
CA GLY A 336 23.93 8.33 -12.94
C GLY A 336 23.67 9.83 -12.85
N THR A 337 22.39 10.19 -12.80
CA THR A 337 21.92 11.57 -12.61
C THR A 337 20.66 11.58 -11.73
N GLY A 338 20.53 10.60 -10.85
CA GLY A 338 19.34 10.37 -10.05
C GLY A 338 19.09 11.39 -8.95
N TYR A 339 17.90 11.34 -8.36
CA TYR A 339 17.46 12.17 -7.22
C TYR A 339 16.28 11.51 -6.49
N SER A 340 15.89 12.01 -5.32
CA SER A 340 14.67 11.54 -4.64
C SER A 340 13.43 12.11 -5.33
N ARG A 341 12.55 11.24 -5.82
CA ARG A 341 11.23 11.60 -6.37
C ARG A 341 10.26 11.96 -5.24
N ALA A 342 10.22 11.14 -4.20
CA ALA A 342 9.53 11.42 -2.95
C ALA A 342 10.47 11.25 -1.76
N ASN A 343 10.33 12.14 -0.79
CA ASN A 343 10.99 12.03 0.51
C ASN A 343 10.08 12.71 1.54
N ILE A 344 9.16 11.93 2.11
CA ILE A 344 8.09 12.44 2.96
C ILE A 344 8.34 11.98 4.40
N SER A 345 8.43 12.91 5.33
CA SER A 345 8.75 12.60 6.73
C SER A 345 7.50 12.18 7.51
N LEU A 346 7.54 10.99 8.12
CA LEU A 346 6.48 10.49 8.98
C LEU A 346 6.52 11.10 10.40
N THR A 347 7.52 11.94 10.69
CA THR A 347 7.69 12.61 11.99
C THR A 347 7.14 14.03 12.04
N GLU A 348 6.85 14.65 10.89
CA GLU A 348 6.33 16.02 10.81
C GLU A 348 5.00 16.15 11.55
N GLY A 349 4.71 17.30 12.16
CA GLY A 349 3.40 17.56 12.76
C GLY A 349 2.34 17.80 11.69
N GLY A 350 1.15 17.19 11.80
CA GLY A 350 0.12 17.25 10.76
C GLY A 350 -0.24 18.66 10.27
N ALA A 351 -0.35 19.66 11.16
CA ALA A 351 -0.67 21.04 10.78
C ALA A 351 0.48 21.79 10.06
N GLY A 352 1.72 21.33 10.20
CA GLY A 352 2.91 21.96 9.63
C GLY A 352 3.68 21.05 8.69
N ALA A 353 3.09 19.94 8.26
CA ALA A 353 3.73 18.99 7.37
C ALA A 353 3.99 19.64 6.02
N THR A 354 5.18 19.41 5.46
CA THR A 354 5.55 19.94 4.14
C THR A 354 4.61 19.44 3.04
N TYR A 355 4.18 18.18 3.19
CA TYR A 355 3.21 17.53 2.33
C TYR A 355 2.00 17.10 3.16
N ASP A 356 0.80 17.25 2.58
CA ASP A 356 -0.43 16.77 3.20
C ASP A 356 -0.73 17.41 4.57
N ALA A 357 -0.57 18.72 4.68
CA ALA A 357 -0.91 19.42 5.91
C ALA A 357 -2.41 19.31 6.19
N VAL A 358 -2.75 18.93 7.42
CA VAL A 358 -4.14 18.79 7.88
C VAL A 358 -4.54 19.97 8.76
N SER A 359 -5.75 20.47 8.56
CA SER A 359 -6.23 21.71 9.17
C SER A 359 -7.55 21.54 9.92
N GLU A 360 -8.49 20.81 9.34
CA GLU A 360 -9.84 20.62 9.88
C GLU A 360 -9.95 19.30 10.65
N ASP A 361 -10.88 19.24 11.61
CA ASP A 361 -11.13 18.01 12.37
C ASP A 361 -11.68 16.89 11.47
N GLY A 362 -11.16 15.68 11.61
CA GLY A 362 -11.51 14.54 10.77
C GLY A 362 -10.89 14.53 9.37
N GLU A 363 -10.20 15.61 8.96
CA GLU A 363 -9.53 15.69 7.65
C GLU A 363 -8.51 14.57 7.46
N GLY A 364 -7.85 14.15 8.53
CA GLY A 364 -6.91 13.04 8.54
C GLY A 364 -7.50 11.72 8.01
N THR A 365 -8.82 11.54 8.10
CA THR A 365 -9.53 10.34 7.60
C THR A 365 -9.39 10.15 6.09
N PHE A 366 -9.16 11.25 5.35
CA PHE A 366 -9.11 11.28 3.89
C PHE A 366 -7.69 11.50 3.35
N ARG A 367 -6.68 11.40 4.22
CA ARG A 367 -5.30 11.88 4.00
C ARG A 367 -4.32 10.74 4.25
N GLU A 368 -3.80 10.11 3.19
CA GLU A 368 -2.92 8.94 3.30
C GLU A 368 -1.66 9.20 4.15
N MET A 369 -1.04 10.38 3.99
CA MET A 369 0.19 10.71 4.72
C MET A 369 -0.10 11.09 6.15
N SER A 370 -1.27 11.69 6.41
CA SER A 370 -1.75 11.89 7.79
C SER A 370 -1.96 10.56 8.52
N ILE A 371 -2.58 9.58 7.87
CA ILE A 371 -2.75 8.23 8.43
C ILE A 371 -1.38 7.59 8.70
N SER A 372 -0.46 7.68 7.74
CA SER A 372 0.92 7.18 7.86
C SER A 372 1.65 7.77 9.08
N ARG A 373 1.61 9.11 9.21
CA ARG A 373 2.23 9.85 10.34
C ARG A 373 1.59 9.47 11.67
N TYR A 374 0.26 9.35 11.70
CA TYR A 374 -0.47 8.98 12.89
C TYR A 374 -0.10 7.58 13.39
N LEU A 375 -0.13 6.57 12.52
CA LEU A 375 0.22 5.20 12.88
C LEU A 375 1.70 5.11 13.30
N PHE A 376 2.57 5.79 12.56
CA PHE A 376 3.99 5.88 12.90
C PHE A 376 4.21 6.47 14.29
N LYS A 377 3.61 7.61 14.62
CA LYS A 377 3.75 8.26 15.94
C LYS A 377 3.07 7.46 17.05
N THR A 378 1.98 6.77 16.76
CA THR A 378 1.31 5.88 17.71
C THR A 378 2.27 4.80 18.21
N VAL A 379 2.99 4.14 17.31
CA VAL A 379 3.96 3.10 17.70
C VAL A 379 5.28 3.69 18.19
N HIS A 380 5.78 4.72 17.50
CA HIS A 380 7.12 5.22 17.72
C HIS A 380 7.22 6.18 18.91
N THR A 381 6.26 7.09 19.05
CA THR A 381 6.34 8.21 19.99
C THR A 381 5.43 8.02 21.19
N ALA A 382 4.17 7.63 20.98
CA ALA A 382 3.27 7.26 22.09
C ALA A 382 3.70 5.94 22.77
N GLY A 383 4.36 5.05 22.01
CA GLY A 383 4.82 3.76 22.54
C GLY A 383 3.71 2.73 22.69
N VAL A 384 2.64 2.85 21.90
CA VAL A 384 1.68 1.76 21.72
C VAL A 384 2.39 0.62 21.00
N ARG A 385 2.32 -0.61 21.53
CA ARG A 385 2.98 -1.77 20.92
C ARG A 385 2.36 -2.06 19.57
N PHE A 386 3.20 -2.43 18.60
CA PHE A 386 2.76 -2.79 17.25
C PHE A 386 1.73 -3.94 17.27
N GLU A 387 1.83 -4.88 18.22
CA GLU A 387 0.84 -5.96 18.37
C GLU A 387 -0.60 -5.44 18.56
N ASN A 388 -0.82 -4.29 19.21
CA ASN A 388 -2.16 -3.73 19.38
C ASN A 388 -2.73 -3.27 18.04
N LEU A 389 -1.89 -2.66 17.20
CA LEU A 389 -2.26 -2.31 15.82
C LEU A 389 -2.53 -3.58 15.02
N TRP A 390 -1.69 -4.60 15.18
CA TRP A 390 -1.86 -5.87 14.49
C TRP A 390 -3.15 -6.61 14.89
N TYR A 391 -3.59 -6.52 16.15
CA TYR A 391 -4.87 -7.09 16.58
C TYR A 391 -6.09 -6.32 16.06
N ALA A 392 -5.98 -4.99 15.88
CA ALA A 392 -7.01 -4.21 15.19
C ALA A 392 -7.06 -4.54 13.69
N PHE A 393 -5.89 -4.76 13.09
CA PHE A 393 -5.67 -5.02 11.67
C PHE A 393 -6.09 -6.44 11.24
N SER A 394 -5.70 -7.47 12.01
CA SER A 394 -5.74 -8.87 11.59
C SER A 394 -6.87 -9.71 12.23
N THR A 395 -6.97 -11.00 11.85
CA THR A 395 -8.02 -11.94 12.27
C THR A 395 -7.71 -12.85 13.49
N ALA A 396 -6.60 -12.71 14.22
CA ALA A 396 -6.22 -13.71 15.24
C ALA A 396 -5.57 -13.06 16.49
N THR A 397 -5.90 -13.34 17.75
CA THR A 397 -6.66 -14.42 18.42
C THR A 397 -6.85 -14.03 19.89
N ASP A 398 -8.08 -13.72 20.36
CA ASP A 398 -8.56 -14.10 21.71
C ASP A 398 -10.08 -13.84 21.85
N VAL A 399 -10.79 -14.77 22.49
CA VAL A 399 -12.22 -14.77 22.93
C VAL A 399 -13.31 -14.38 21.92
N SER A 400 -13.92 -15.38 21.26
CA SER A 400 -15.35 -15.43 20.84
C SER A 400 -15.98 -14.26 20.04
N THR A 401 -15.22 -13.24 19.63
CA THR A 401 -15.70 -12.11 18.85
C THR A 401 -14.74 -11.84 17.70
N THR A 402 -15.22 -11.98 16.48
CA THR A 402 -14.62 -11.47 15.25
C THR A 402 -14.56 -9.94 15.28
N SER A 403 -13.57 -9.36 15.97
CA SER A 403 -13.54 -7.93 16.36
C SER A 403 -12.35 -7.14 15.78
N GLY A 404 -11.96 -7.42 14.53
CA GLY A 404 -10.93 -6.68 13.79
C GLY A 404 -11.33 -6.50 12.33
N PHE A 405 -10.48 -5.82 11.54
CA PHE A 405 -10.79 -5.52 10.14
C PHE A 405 -11.06 -6.75 9.30
N ALA A 406 -10.39 -7.86 9.56
CA ALA A 406 -10.60 -9.10 8.83
C ALA A 406 -11.99 -9.76 9.03
N SER A 407 -12.86 -9.24 9.91
CA SER A 407 -14.21 -9.77 10.12
C SER A 407 -15.14 -9.52 8.93
N PRO A 408 -15.92 -10.52 8.45
CA PRO A 408 -16.86 -10.34 7.35
C PRO A 408 -18.00 -9.36 7.69
N SER A 409 -18.29 -9.12 8.97
CA SER A 409 -19.30 -8.16 9.42
C SER A 409 -18.86 -6.69 9.28
N VAL A 410 -17.56 -6.45 9.05
CA VAL A 410 -16.98 -5.14 8.78
C VAL A 410 -17.01 -4.85 7.28
N ALA A 411 -17.31 -3.61 6.93
CA ALA A 411 -17.36 -3.08 5.58
C ALA A 411 -16.90 -1.61 5.61
N PHE A 412 -16.53 -1.09 4.43
CA PHE A 412 -16.08 0.29 4.26
C PHE A 412 -14.88 0.63 5.16
N ARG A 413 -13.94 -0.32 5.30
CA ARG A 413 -12.75 -0.22 6.15
C ARG A 413 -11.97 1.06 5.88
N ASN A 414 -11.83 1.85 6.93
CA ASN A 414 -11.20 3.17 6.90
C ASN A 414 -10.56 3.44 8.28
N ILE A 415 -9.69 4.43 8.38
CA ILE A 415 -8.94 4.71 9.61
C ILE A 415 -9.83 4.97 10.85
N GLY A 416 -11.03 5.55 10.70
CA GLY A 416 -11.96 5.76 11.82
C GLY A 416 -12.45 4.45 12.43
N LEU A 417 -12.82 3.48 11.59
CA LEU A 417 -13.14 2.12 12.03
C LEU A 417 -11.93 1.44 12.67
N PHE A 418 -10.72 1.64 12.12
CA PHE A 418 -9.51 1.05 12.66
C PHE A 418 -9.23 1.57 14.07
N ASN A 419 -9.37 2.87 14.26
CA ASN A 419 -9.14 3.54 15.53
C ASN A 419 -10.11 3.07 16.62
N LEU A 420 -11.36 2.75 16.28
CA LEU A 420 -12.31 2.14 17.20
C LEU A 420 -11.79 0.79 17.75
N TYR A 421 -11.26 -0.07 16.87
CA TYR A 421 -10.67 -1.35 17.29
C TYR A 421 -9.34 -1.17 18.01
N LEU A 422 -8.49 -0.25 17.56
CA LEU A 422 -7.22 0.04 18.20
C LEU A 422 -7.45 0.57 19.63
N GLN A 423 -8.44 1.44 19.84
CA GLN A 423 -8.82 1.94 21.16
C GLN A 423 -9.20 0.79 22.10
N HIS A 424 -9.98 -0.19 21.61
CA HIS A 424 -10.33 -1.38 22.38
C HIS A 424 -9.07 -2.12 22.85
N TRP A 425 -8.12 -2.37 21.95
CA TRP A 425 -6.88 -3.09 22.27
C TRP A 425 -5.94 -2.29 23.17
N ILE A 426 -5.82 -0.98 22.98
CA ILE A 426 -5.08 -0.11 23.89
C ILE A 426 -5.70 -0.18 25.28
N THR A 427 -7.01 0.02 25.41
CA THR A 427 -7.71 -0.04 26.71
C THR A 427 -7.51 -1.40 27.39
N LYS A 428 -7.54 -2.49 26.62
CA LYS A 428 -7.42 -3.85 27.14
C LYS A 428 -5.98 -4.23 27.52
N LEU A 429 -4.98 -3.84 26.72
CA LEU A 429 -3.62 -4.37 26.81
C LEU A 429 -2.58 -3.34 27.27
N GLN A 430 -2.85 -2.05 27.09
CA GLN A 430 -1.96 -0.93 27.42
C GLN A 430 -2.75 0.35 27.81
N PRO A 431 -3.65 0.30 28.82
CA PRO A 431 -4.51 1.43 29.17
C PRO A 431 -3.73 2.68 29.55
N GLU A 432 -2.49 2.54 30.04
CA GLU A 432 -1.58 3.64 30.33
C GLU A 432 -1.18 4.47 29.10
N LYS A 433 -1.40 3.93 27.88
CA LYS A 433 -1.11 4.59 26.61
C LYS A 433 -2.30 5.28 25.94
N GLN A 434 -3.48 5.25 26.57
CA GLN A 434 -4.69 5.85 26.03
C GLN A 434 -4.53 7.36 25.75
N ALA A 435 -4.04 8.13 26.73
CA ALA A 435 -3.88 9.58 26.59
C ALA A 435 -2.79 9.96 25.57
N ASP A 436 -1.69 9.20 25.53
CA ASP A 436 -0.61 9.40 24.55
C ASP A 436 -1.14 9.16 23.12
N TRP A 437 -1.96 8.13 22.93
CA TRP A 437 -2.59 7.80 21.66
C TRP A 437 -3.57 8.88 21.18
N GLU A 438 -4.46 9.34 22.06
CA GLU A 438 -5.43 10.41 21.78
C GLU A 438 -4.75 11.73 21.37
N LEU A 439 -3.58 12.02 21.96
CA LEU A 439 -2.79 13.20 21.59
C LEU A 439 -2.36 13.17 20.12
N TYR A 440 -1.83 12.03 19.64
CA TYR A 440 -1.38 11.91 18.24
C TYR A 440 -2.52 11.76 17.25
N LEU A 441 -3.64 11.18 17.68
CA LEU A 441 -4.91 11.21 16.93
C LEU A 441 -5.32 12.67 16.65
N GLY A 442 -5.29 13.53 17.66
CA GLY A 442 -5.60 14.96 17.51
C GLY A 442 -4.58 15.75 16.65
N TYR A 443 -3.28 15.46 16.77
CA TYR A 443 -2.24 16.12 15.97
C TYR A 443 -2.33 15.85 14.48
N GLU A 444 -2.89 14.70 14.10
CA GLU A 444 -3.11 14.31 12.70
C GLU A 444 -4.58 14.45 12.30
N LYS A 445 -5.42 15.14 13.08
CA LYS A 445 -6.84 15.37 12.76
C LYS A 445 -7.60 14.08 12.41
N GLN A 446 -7.24 13.00 13.09
CA GLN A 446 -7.89 11.70 12.99
C GLN A 446 -9.09 11.66 13.96
N ASN A 447 -9.97 10.69 13.78
CA ASN A 447 -11.08 10.43 14.72
C ASN A 447 -11.00 9.00 15.29
N ALA A 448 -11.50 8.82 16.50
CA ALA A 448 -11.48 7.53 17.20
C ALA A 448 -12.60 6.57 16.75
N ASP A 449 -13.46 7.02 15.84
CA ASP A 449 -14.69 6.34 15.44
C ASP A 449 -15.00 6.64 13.95
N PRO A 450 -16.01 5.98 13.33
CA PRO A 450 -16.30 6.12 11.91
C PRO A 450 -17.12 7.37 11.55
N ARG A 451 -17.22 8.40 12.40
CA ARG A 451 -18.13 9.55 12.18
C ARG A 451 -17.96 10.28 10.85
N ASN A 452 -16.76 10.32 10.28
CA ASN A 452 -16.48 10.99 9.01
C ASN A 452 -16.77 10.12 7.79
N TYR A 453 -16.74 8.80 7.95
CA TYR A 453 -16.93 7.88 6.84
C TYR A 453 -17.51 6.54 7.28
N ALA A 454 -18.67 6.22 6.69
CA ALA A 454 -19.39 4.97 6.88
C ALA A 454 -19.87 4.70 8.32
N ALA A 455 -20.17 5.75 9.09
CA ALA A 455 -20.89 5.60 10.36
C ALA A 455 -22.23 4.87 10.12
N PRO A 456 -22.55 3.82 10.89
CA PRO A 456 -23.79 3.07 10.71
C PRO A 456 -25.03 3.91 11.01
N LEU A 457 -26.05 3.79 10.16
CA LEU A 457 -27.35 4.40 10.37
C LEU A 457 -28.29 3.47 11.17
N SER A 458 -29.01 4.04 12.12
CA SER A 458 -30.01 3.36 12.93
C SER A 458 -31.33 4.12 12.96
N VAL A 459 -32.44 3.40 13.10
CA VAL A 459 -33.78 4.01 13.19
C VAL A 459 -33.98 4.57 14.60
N ALA A 460 -34.42 5.82 14.71
CA ALA A 460 -34.67 6.51 15.97
C ALA A 460 -35.95 7.36 15.93
N SER A 461 -36.43 7.78 17.11
CA SER A 461 -37.58 8.68 17.25
C SER A 461 -37.26 10.15 16.92
N SER A 462 -35.99 10.54 17.02
CA SER A 462 -35.52 11.91 16.76
C SER A 462 -34.03 11.91 16.43
N CYS A 463 -33.57 12.88 15.64
CA CYS A 463 -32.16 13.11 15.34
C CYS A 463 -31.78 14.58 15.51
N ALA A 464 -30.53 14.84 15.87
CA ALA A 464 -29.94 16.15 15.63
C ALA A 464 -29.72 16.35 14.13
N ASP A 465 -30.00 17.55 13.63
CA ASP A 465 -29.68 17.89 12.25
C ASP A 465 -28.16 17.87 12.03
N LYS A 466 -27.75 17.36 10.87
CA LYS A 466 -26.38 17.41 10.38
C LYS A 466 -26.14 18.70 9.61
N GLN A 467 -24.93 19.24 9.75
CA GLN A 467 -24.52 20.50 9.13
C GLN A 467 -23.47 20.25 8.06
N MET A 468 -23.63 20.86 6.87
CA MET A 468 -22.66 20.78 5.78
C MET A 468 -22.29 22.19 5.30
N SER A 469 -20.99 22.47 5.21
CA SER A 469 -20.45 23.76 4.74
C SER A 469 -19.62 23.51 3.47
N PRO A 470 -20.29 23.33 2.32
CA PRO A 470 -19.68 22.75 1.13
C PRO A 470 -18.60 23.65 0.53
N VAL A 471 -17.57 23.02 0.00
CA VAL A 471 -16.50 23.65 -0.78
C VAL A 471 -16.11 22.77 -1.98
N ILE A 472 -15.42 23.38 -2.93
CA ILE A 472 -14.85 22.64 -4.05
C ILE A 472 -13.47 22.13 -3.65
N ASP A 473 -13.15 20.92 -4.09
CA ASP A 473 -11.76 20.49 -4.12
C ASP A 473 -11.06 21.19 -5.29
N ASN A 474 -10.28 22.23 -4.98
CA ASN A 474 -9.59 23.03 -6.00
C ASN A 474 -8.53 22.23 -6.79
N ALA A 475 -8.04 21.09 -6.27
CA ALA A 475 -7.06 20.28 -6.96
C ALA A 475 -7.67 19.52 -8.15
N TYR A 476 -8.92 19.07 -7.99
CA TYR A 476 -9.61 18.22 -8.98
C TYR A 476 -10.84 18.87 -9.61
N ASN A 477 -11.26 20.04 -9.11
CA ASN A 477 -12.52 20.71 -9.49
C ASN A 477 -13.75 19.81 -9.24
N GLU A 478 -13.70 19.02 -8.17
CA GLU A 478 -14.72 18.05 -7.74
C GLU A 478 -15.31 18.45 -6.38
N SER A 479 -16.24 17.66 -5.84
CA SER A 479 -16.73 17.88 -4.49
C SER A 479 -15.66 17.47 -3.47
N ASN A 480 -15.38 18.35 -2.51
CA ASN A 480 -14.48 18.00 -1.41
C ASN A 480 -15.10 16.85 -0.57
N LEU A 481 -14.41 15.71 -0.48
CA LEU A 481 -14.96 14.51 0.17
C LEU A 481 -15.18 14.68 1.69
N LEU A 482 -14.46 15.60 2.34
CA LEU A 482 -14.68 15.88 3.77
C LEU A 482 -15.86 16.83 3.99
N ARG A 483 -15.92 17.92 3.21
CA ARG A 483 -16.77 19.09 3.51
C ARG A 483 -18.06 19.19 2.70
N SER A 484 -18.09 18.54 1.55
CA SER A 484 -19.21 18.56 0.60
C SER A 484 -19.89 17.21 0.47
N ASN A 485 -19.48 16.23 1.29
CA ASN A 485 -20.03 14.89 1.31
C ASN A 485 -20.13 14.40 2.76
N HIS A 486 -21.18 13.67 3.07
CA HIS A 486 -21.28 12.88 4.30
C HIS A 486 -21.64 11.44 3.96
N PHE A 487 -20.79 10.51 4.40
CA PHE A 487 -20.88 9.10 4.06
C PHE A 487 -21.37 8.27 5.24
N TYR A 488 -22.38 7.44 5.00
CA TYR A 488 -22.99 6.60 6.01
C TYR A 488 -23.14 5.16 5.54
N ARG A 489 -22.95 4.21 6.45
CA ARG A 489 -23.29 2.81 6.20
C ARG A 489 -24.79 2.62 6.42
N PHE A 490 -25.45 2.05 5.42
CA PHE A 490 -26.85 1.66 5.47
C PHE A 490 -27.01 0.16 5.23
N ASP A 491 -27.51 -0.56 6.23
CA ASP A 491 -27.79 -1.99 6.14
C ASP A 491 -29.24 -2.19 5.69
N HIS A 492 -29.41 -2.69 4.47
CA HIS A 492 -30.71 -2.89 3.85
C HIS A 492 -31.20 -4.33 4.03
N ASP A 493 -32.46 -4.51 4.43
CA ASP A 493 -33.11 -5.81 4.63
C ASP A 493 -33.73 -6.39 3.34
N GLY A 494 -33.65 -5.68 2.21
CA GLY A 494 -34.28 -6.05 0.94
C GLY A 494 -35.76 -5.68 0.82
N GLY A 495 -36.33 -5.02 1.85
CA GLY A 495 -37.72 -4.58 1.85
C GLY A 495 -37.98 -3.35 0.97
N SER A 496 -39.21 -3.16 0.51
CA SER A 496 -39.59 -1.91 -0.16
C SER A 496 -39.68 -0.76 0.85
N LYS A 497 -38.74 0.18 0.78
CA LYS A 497 -38.64 1.35 1.66
C LYS A 497 -38.14 2.55 0.85
N LYS A 498 -38.17 3.73 1.45
CA LYS A 498 -37.53 4.92 0.90
C LYS A 498 -36.65 5.60 1.93
N ILE A 499 -35.57 6.22 1.49
CA ILE A 499 -34.78 7.15 2.31
C ILE A 499 -35.08 8.55 1.80
N ARG A 500 -35.54 9.41 2.71
CA ARG A 500 -35.82 10.82 2.43
C ARG A 500 -34.86 11.69 3.22
N MET A 501 -34.22 12.63 2.55
CA MET A 501 -33.49 13.72 3.16
C MET A 501 -34.36 14.96 3.14
N ILE A 502 -34.39 15.69 4.25
CA ILE A 502 -35.01 17.01 4.33
C ILE A 502 -33.90 17.97 4.73
N TYR A 503 -33.71 19.03 3.95
CA TYR A 503 -32.63 19.99 4.18
C TYR A 503 -33.11 21.44 4.08
N THR A 504 -32.47 22.30 4.85
CA THR A 504 -32.72 23.74 4.89
C THR A 504 -31.42 24.51 4.70
N GLY A 505 -31.52 25.57 3.90
CA GLY A 505 -30.42 26.46 3.62
C GLY A 505 -30.30 27.47 4.73
N GLY A 506 -29.16 27.49 5.41
CA GLY A 506 -28.81 28.60 6.29
C GLY A 506 -28.57 29.90 5.50
N SER A 507 -27.77 30.81 6.05
CA SER A 507 -27.41 32.08 5.41
C SER A 507 -26.53 31.89 4.16
N ASN A 508 -27.15 31.56 3.01
CA ASN A 508 -26.49 31.61 1.71
C ASN A 508 -26.48 33.07 1.22
N THR A 509 -25.28 33.63 1.11
CA THR A 509 -25.06 35.00 0.62
C THR A 509 -24.76 35.05 -0.88
N SER A 510 -24.63 33.89 -1.53
CA SER A 510 -24.42 33.72 -2.97
C SER A 510 -25.75 33.50 -3.69
N SER A 511 -25.80 33.86 -4.97
CA SER A 511 -26.93 33.50 -5.85
C SER A 511 -26.92 32.04 -6.29
N SER A 512 -25.78 31.35 -6.12
CA SER A 512 -25.63 29.94 -6.48
C SER A 512 -26.29 29.05 -5.45
N LYS A 513 -27.04 28.06 -5.92
CA LYS A 513 -27.74 27.07 -5.06
C LYS A 513 -26.84 25.87 -4.83
N ARG A 514 -26.75 25.44 -3.57
CA ARG A 514 -25.79 24.42 -3.12
C ARG A 514 -26.30 22.99 -3.23
N ASP A 515 -27.62 22.80 -3.27
CA ASP A 515 -28.36 21.55 -3.56
C ASP A 515 -27.77 20.28 -2.95
N LEU A 516 -28.48 19.66 -2.00
CA LEU A 516 -28.05 18.38 -1.47
C LEU A 516 -28.72 17.26 -2.25
N ASP A 517 -27.93 16.27 -2.65
CA ASP A 517 -28.34 15.03 -3.31
C ASP A 517 -28.14 13.82 -2.40
N LEU A 518 -28.95 12.78 -2.60
CA LEU A 518 -28.73 11.45 -2.03
C LEU A 518 -28.22 10.48 -3.09
N HIS A 519 -27.06 9.88 -2.84
CA HIS A 519 -26.52 8.78 -3.63
C HIS A 519 -26.39 7.51 -2.78
N LEU A 520 -26.78 6.37 -3.34
CA LEU A 520 -26.64 5.07 -2.70
C LEU A 520 -25.72 4.19 -3.54
N TYR A 521 -24.65 3.69 -2.94
CA TYR A 521 -23.63 2.88 -3.58
C TYR A 521 -23.57 1.47 -2.99
N LYS A 522 -23.20 0.48 -3.81
CA LYS A 522 -22.84 -0.87 -3.34
C LYS A 522 -21.60 -0.84 -2.44
N GLU A 523 -21.33 -1.95 -1.74
CA GLU A 523 -20.15 -2.07 -0.87
C GLU A 523 -18.82 -1.95 -1.64
N ASP A 524 -18.75 -2.51 -2.84
CA ASP A 524 -17.58 -2.55 -3.73
C ASP A 524 -17.46 -1.31 -4.64
N TYR A 525 -18.15 -0.22 -4.31
CA TYR A 525 -18.22 0.94 -5.18
C TYR A 525 -16.86 1.65 -5.36
N VAL A 526 -16.74 2.31 -6.51
CA VAL A 526 -15.72 3.33 -6.77
C VAL A 526 -16.43 4.69 -6.69
N TYR A 527 -15.89 5.63 -5.93
CA TYR A 527 -16.49 6.96 -5.80
C TYR A 527 -16.54 7.68 -7.16
N GLN A 528 -17.61 8.41 -7.40
CA GLN A 528 -17.83 9.17 -8.64
C GLN A 528 -18.55 10.47 -8.35
N GLU A 529 -18.17 11.51 -9.10
CA GLU A 529 -18.95 12.73 -9.20
C GLU A 529 -20.26 12.50 -9.99
N SER A 530 -21.27 13.34 -9.76
CA SER A 530 -22.66 13.08 -10.16
C SER A 530 -22.91 13.07 -11.69
N SER A 531 -21.94 13.48 -12.50
CA SER A 531 -22.05 13.50 -13.96
C SER A 531 -21.70 12.18 -14.65
N ASP A 532 -21.00 11.26 -13.99
CA ASP A 532 -20.50 10.02 -14.58
C ASP A 532 -21.15 8.78 -13.96
N SER A 533 -22.36 8.43 -14.43
CA SER A 533 -23.08 7.22 -14.00
C SER A 533 -22.55 5.90 -14.61
N SER A 534 -21.34 5.91 -15.18
CA SER A 534 -20.88 4.90 -16.15
C SER A 534 -20.34 3.59 -15.54
N ASN A 535 -20.13 3.50 -14.22
CA ASN A 535 -19.48 2.33 -13.60
C ASN A 535 -20.44 1.39 -12.82
N GLY A 536 -21.75 1.67 -12.82
CA GLY A 536 -22.77 0.72 -12.35
C GLY A 536 -22.80 0.37 -10.85
N THR A 537 -22.01 1.05 -10.01
CA THR A 537 -21.94 0.81 -8.55
C THR A 537 -22.83 1.75 -7.73
N MET A 538 -23.17 2.94 -8.26
CA MET A 538 -24.26 3.77 -7.73
C MET A 538 -25.60 3.16 -8.13
N VAL A 539 -26.37 2.71 -7.16
CA VAL A 539 -27.63 1.97 -7.39
C VAL A 539 -28.87 2.85 -7.30
N ARG A 540 -28.81 3.97 -6.58
CA ARG A 540 -29.90 4.97 -6.52
C ARG A 540 -29.31 6.37 -6.40
N SER A 541 -30.00 7.35 -6.98
CA SER A 541 -29.72 8.78 -6.83
C SER A 541 -31.05 9.54 -6.78
N SER A 542 -31.10 10.67 -6.07
CA SER A 542 -32.31 11.49 -5.96
C SER A 542 -32.37 12.67 -6.95
N ALA A 543 -31.28 12.95 -7.67
CA ALA A 543 -31.04 14.21 -8.41
C ALA A 543 -32.29 14.95 -8.92
N ALA A 544 -32.66 16.05 -8.27
CA ALA A 544 -33.63 17.00 -8.76
C ALA A 544 -33.06 17.77 -9.97
N ALA A 545 -33.90 18.04 -10.97
CA ALA A 545 -33.48 18.80 -12.16
C ALA A 545 -33.15 20.28 -11.88
N TYR A 546 -33.39 20.78 -10.65
CA TYR A 546 -33.30 22.19 -10.29
C TYR A 546 -32.61 22.39 -8.94
N PRO A 547 -31.42 23.01 -8.92
CA PRO A 547 -30.70 23.29 -7.69
C PRO A 547 -31.51 24.12 -6.69
N ALA A 548 -31.60 23.68 -5.44
CA ALA A 548 -32.24 24.43 -4.36
C ALA A 548 -31.28 24.66 -3.17
N ASP A 549 -31.64 25.60 -2.28
CA ASP A 549 -30.97 25.76 -0.99
C ASP A 549 -31.73 25.07 0.14
N GLN A 550 -32.94 24.60 -0.11
CA GLN A 550 -33.79 23.91 0.83
C GLN A 550 -34.74 23.01 0.05
N GLY A 551 -35.15 21.90 0.62
CA GLY A 551 -36.05 20.97 -0.05
C GLY A 551 -36.02 19.60 0.58
N ASP A 552 -36.54 18.65 -0.18
CA ASP A 552 -36.52 17.24 0.15
C ASP A 552 -36.12 16.40 -1.05
N GLU A 553 -35.27 15.42 -0.78
CA GLU A 553 -34.75 14.46 -1.74
C GLU A 553 -35.11 13.05 -1.30
N GLU A 554 -35.38 12.16 -2.26
CA GLU A 554 -35.79 10.79 -1.93
C GLU A 554 -35.17 9.77 -2.87
N VAL A 555 -34.70 8.66 -2.31
CA VAL A 555 -34.34 7.45 -3.06
C VAL A 555 -35.27 6.29 -2.72
N ASN A 556 -35.82 5.64 -3.74
CA ASN A 556 -36.67 4.45 -3.58
C ASN A 556 -35.82 3.18 -3.58
N LEU A 557 -35.91 2.38 -2.53
CA LEU A 557 -35.14 1.15 -2.36
C LEU A 557 -35.84 -0.09 -2.93
N ALA A 558 -37.06 0.04 -3.47
CA ALA A 558 -37.79 -1.08 -4.06
C ALA A 558 -36.93 -1.84 -5.09
N GLY A 559 -36.90 -3.16 -4.94
CA GLY A 559 -36.14 -4.06 -5.82
C GLY A 559 -34.62 -4.10 -5.56
N LEU A 560 -34.10 -3.38 -4.55
CA LEU A 560 -32.72 -3.59 -4.10
C LEU A 560 -32.63 -4.87 -3.25
N PRO A 561 -31.62 -5.72 -3.46
CA PRO A 561 -31.39 -6.88 -2.61
C PRO A 561 -30.96 -6.45 -1.20
N ALA A 562 -31.16 -7.34 -0.23
CA ALA A 562 -30.58 -7.16 1.10
C ALA A 562 -29.05 -7.08 1.01
N GLY A 563 -28.43 -6.22 1.82
CA GLY A 563 -27.00 -5.99 1.76
C GLY A 563 -26.56 -4.69 2.44
N ARG A 564 -25.26 -4.44 2.42
CA ARG A 564 -24.65 -3.20 2.94
C ARG A 564 -24.45 -2.22 1.80
N TYR A 565 -24.82 -0.97 2.05
CA TYR A 565 -24.72 0.11 1.08
C TYR A 565 -24.06 1.33 1.73
N LEU A 566 -23.41 2.15 0.91
CA LEU A 566 -22.94 3.47 1.34
C LEU A 566 -23.95 4.52 0.87
N LEU A 567 -24.57 5.22 1.83
CA LEU A 567 -25.37 6.40 1.56
C LEU A 567 -24.47 7.64 1.63
N ASN A 568 -24.40 8.39 0.53
CA ASN A 568 -23.71 9.68 0.47
C ASN A 568 -24.76 10.80 0.39
N VAL A 569 -24.72 11.73 1.35
CA VAL A 569 -25.36 13.03 1.23
C VAL A 569 -24.33 13.98 0.64
N LYS A 570 -24.58 14.50 -0.55
CA LYS A 570 -23.59 15.26 -1.32
C LYS A 570 -24.12 16.63 -1.68
N ALA A 571 -23.30 17.68 -1.53
CA ALA A 571 -23.62 18.99 -2.09
C ALA A 571 -23.22 19.09 -3.56
N LYS A 572 -24.02 19.84 -4.33
CA LYS A 572 -23.66 20.22 -5.69
C LYS A 572 -22.53 21.25 -5.66
N THR A 573 -21.37 20.81 -6.12
CA THR A 573 -20.18 21.66 -6.29
C THR A 573 -19.81 21.91 -7.76
N TYR A 574 -20.28 21.06 -8.68
CA TYR A 574 -19.89 21.13 -10.09
C TYR A 574 -20.32 22.44 -10.75
N GLY A 575 -19.38 23.05 -11.49
CA GLY A 575 -19.60 24.31 -12.20
C GLY A 575 -19.70 25.55 -11.30
N LEU A 576 -19.35 25.42 -10.02
CA LEU A 576 -19.30 26.51 -9.05
C LEU A 576 -17.84 26.83 -8.68
N THR A 577 -17.66 27.80 -7.79
CA THR A 577 -16.41 28.06 -7.06
C THR A 577 -16.67 27.98 -5.56
N THR A 578 -15.62 27.81 -4.75
CA THR A 578 -15.74 27.86 -3.29
C THR A 578 -16.34 29.18 -2.79
N SER A 579 -16.12 30.31 -3.47
CA SER A 579 -16.76 31.59 -3.10
C SER A 579 -18.25 31.64 -3.44
N GLN A 580 -18.71 30.82 -4.39
CA GLN A 580 -20.14 30.67 -4.72
C GLN A 580 -20.86 29.72 -3.77
N LEU A 581 -20.14 28.88 -3.01
CA LEU A 581 -20.66 27.98 -1.99
C LEU A 581 -20.53 28.64 -0.59
N SER A 582 -21.47 29.51 -0.22
CA SER A 582 -21.43 30.19 1.08
C SER A 582 -22.48 29.69 2.07
N GLY A 583 -22.14 29.77 3.35
CA GLY A 583 -23.00 29.35 4.46
C GLY A 583 -23.09 27.84 4.65
N THR A 584 -23.87 27.44 5.65
CA THR A 584 -24.09 26.05 6.06
C THR A 584 -25.49 25.57 5.64
N LEU A 585 -25.61 24.29 5.31
CA LEU A 585 -26.86 23.56 5.09
C LEU A 585 -27.13 22.67 6.30
N SER A 586 -28.37 22.62 6.75
CA SER A 586 -28.84 21.72 7.81
C SER A 586 -29.69 20.62 7.18
N TYR A 587 -29.50 19.35 7.55
CA TYR A 587 -30.36 18.27 7.06
C TYR A 587 -30.56 17.15 8.09
N HIS A 588 -31.62 16.37 7.90
CA HIS A 588 -31.79 15.07 8.55
C HIS A 588 -32.32 14.04 7.57
N LEU A 589 -32.11 12.76 7.90
CA LEU A 589 -32.56 11.62 7.11
C LEU A 589 -33.75 10.94 7.78
N LYS A 590 -34.65 10.42 6.97
CA LYS A 590 -35.80 9.63 7.38
C LYS A 590 -35.89 8.34 6.58
N LEU A 591 -36.32 7.27 7.24
CA LEU A 591 -36.68 6.01 6.61
C LEU A 591 -38.21 5.90 6.54
N ILE A 592 -38.71 5.55 5.36
CA ILE A 592 -40.16 5.42 5.08
C ILE A 592 -40.47 3.95 4.80
N THR A 593 -41.28 3.35 5.67
CA THR A 593 -41.75 1.96 5.57
C THR A 593 -43.28 1.83 5.57
N GLY A 594 -43.97 2.98 5.48
CA GLY A 594 -45.40 3.16 5.75
C GLY A 594 -45.63 4.25 6.80
N THR A 595 -44.71 4.38 7.74
CA THR A 595 -44.54 5.53 8.65
C THR A 595 -43.15 6.15 8.45
N GLU A 596 -42.99 7.43 8.79
CA GLU A 596 -41.68 8.09 8.79
C GLU A 596 -40.99 7.90 10.15
N SER A 597 -39.69 7.57 10.13
CA SER A 597 -38.84 7.54 11.32
C SER A 597 -37.48 8.14 11.01
N TYR A 598 -36.80 8.72 12.00
CA TYR A 598 -35.47 9.29 11.77
C TYR A 598 -34.46 8.18 11.50
N LEU A 599 -33.53 8.44 10.60
CA LEU A 599 -32.41 7.58 10.29
C LEU A 599 -31.13 8.28 10.75
N CYS A 600 -30.62 7.87 11.91
CA CYS A 600 -29.57 8.58 12.64
C CYS A 600 -28.21 7.89 12.54
N PRO A 601 -27.13 8.66 12.31
CA PRO A 601 -25.77 8.14 12.44
C PRO A 601 -25.49 7.74 13.89
N SER A 602 -25.01 6.51 14.07
CA SER A 602 -24.48 5.99 15.32
C SER A 602 -22.96 5.86 15.20
N HIS A 603 -22.24 6.31 16.21
CA HIS A 603 -20.78 6.24 16.29
C HIS A 603 -20.36 6.04 17.74
#